data_AF-A0A6A6K3G3-F1
#
_entry.id   AF-A0A6A6K3G3-F1
#
_cell.length_a   1.000
_cell.length_b   1.000
_cell.length_c   1.000
_cell.angle_alpha   90.00
_cell.angle_beta   90.00
_cell.angle_gamma   90.00
#
_symmetry.space_group_name_H-M   'P 1'
#
loop_
_entity.id
_entity.type
_entity.pdbx_description
1 polymer ?
#
loop_
_entity_poly.entity_id
_entity_poly.type
_entity_poly.pdbx_seq_one_letter_code
_entity_poly.pdbx_strand_id
1 'polypeptide(L)'
;MIRNDMATTARSQAYLETKAVSDAKSLVAELCRQFYTMGWVSGTGGSVTVKVHDDSVPRPHQLIVMSPSGVQKERMVPEDMYVLSSDGFILSTPTPKPYPYKLPNVYEMCNAGAVIHSHGMESCLVTMINPFLKEFQIRAYSKTTAVLVRNHGVYIWGDSWISAKTQAECYHYLFDAAIKLHQLGLDWSTPCHGPIHNFNGVWGSGGNLSRSFRTGAFGLDYMIEPSQHCILLDNEGTATPITFITNVLVPYAIDNLGKHLAATYDSEETQEDINLLRSQ
;
A
#
# COMPACT_ATOMS: atom_id res chain seq x y z
N MET A 1 28.34 -20.86 28.72
CA MET A 1 27.53 -20.01 27.81
C MET A 1 27.17 -20.70 26.48
N ILE A 2 27.95 -21.64 25.94
CA ILE A 2 27.72 -22.22 24.58
C ILE A 2 26.54 -23.22 24.49
N ARG A 3 26.10 -23.85 25.59
CA ARG A 3 25.01 -24.87 25.55
C ARG A 3 23.60 -24.29 25.39
N ASN A 4 23.37 -23.02 25.71
CA ASN A 4 22.04 -22.41 25.59
C ASN A 4 21.72 -22.03 24.12
N ASP A 5 22.69 -21.60 23.33
CA ASP A 5 22.43 -21.18 21.93
C ASP A 5 22.03 -22.33 21.02
N MET A 6 22.63 -23.52 21.15
CA MET A 6 22.25 -24.67 20.34
C MET A 6 20.84 -25.18 20.66
N ALA A 7 20.45 -25.20 21.94
CA ALA A 7 19.12 -25.63 22.36
C ALA A 7 18.03 -24.65 21.91
N THR A 8 18.34 -23.35 21.91
CA THR A 8 17.43 -22.30 21.45
C THR A 8 17.26 -22.36 19.93
N THR A 9 18.36 -22.49 19.19
CA THR A 9 18.36 -22.64 17.72
C THR A 9 17.61 -23.89 17.27
N ALA A 10 17.80 -25.03 17.94
CA ALA A 10 17.10 -26.27 17.63
C ALA A 10 15.58 -26.16 17.90
N ARG A 11 15.17 -25.42 18.94
CA ARG A 11 13.75 -25.14 19.24
C ARG A 11 13.12 -24.21 18.19
N SER A 12 13.86 -23.19 17.76
CA SER A 12 13.44 -22.29 16.68
C SER A 12 13.24 -23.04 15.37
N GLN A 13 14.18 -23.91 15.02
CA GLN A 13 14.09 -24.75 13.81
C GLN A 13 12.90 -25.70 13.86
N ALA A 14 12.68 -26.37 14.99
CA ALA A 14 11.52 -27.24 15.16
C ALA A 14 10.18 -26.48 15.06
N TYR A 15 10.12 -25.23 15.53
CA TYR A 15 8.91 -24.41 15.40
C TYR A 15 8.65 -23.98 13.94
N LEU A 16 9.70 -23.64 13.18
CA LEU A 16 9.60 -23.29 11.76
C LEU A 16 8.97 -24.40 10.90
N GLU A 17 9.18 -25.65 11.28
CA GLU A 17 8.72 -26.85 10.56
C GLU A 17 7.32 -27.32 11.00
N THR A 18 6.66 -26.59 11.89
CA THR A 18 5.32 -26.96 12.38
C THR A 18 4.23 -26.77 11.34
N LYS A 19 3.15 -27.54 11.50
CA LYS A 19 1.92 -27.38 10.71
C LYS A 19 1.35 -25.96 10.82
N ALA A 20 1.41 -25.33 12.00
CA ALA A 20 0.89 -23.98 12.22
C ALA A 20 1.59 -22.93 11.32
N VAL A 21 2.92 -23.02 11.17
CA VAL A 21 3.67 -22.15 10.26
C VAL A 21 3.28 -22.42 8.81
N SER A 22 3.16 -23.69 8.41
CA SER A 22 2.75 -24.07 7.04
C SER A 22 1.33 -23.58 6.69
N ASP A 23 0.38 -23.73 7.61
CA ASP A 23 -0.98 -23.23 7.47
C ASP A 23 -1.01 -21.70 7.34
N ALA A 24 -0.21 -20.99 8.15
CA ALA A 24 -0.09 -19.53 8.08
C ALA A 24 0.51 -19.05 6.74
N LYS A 25 1.52 -19.73 6.21
CA LYS A 25 2.07 -19.45 4.87
C LYS A 25 1.02 -19.63 3.78
N SER A 26 0.25 -20.71 3.85
CA SER A 26 -0.85 -20.99 2.92
C SER A 26 -1.95 -19.93 3.00
N LEU A 27 -2.31 -19.51 4.21
CA LEU A 27 -3.27 -18.44 4.44
C LEU A 27 -2.80 -17.10 3.84
N VAL A 28 -1.55 -16.69 4.07
CA VAL A 28 -1.02 -15.43 3.51
C VAL A 28 -1.04 -15.45 1.98
N ALA A 29 -0.68 -16.58 1.36
CA ALA A 29 -0.74 -16.74 -0.09
C ALA A 29 -2.19 -16.61 -0.61
N GLU A 30 -3.15 -17.24 0.06
CA GLU A 30 -4.57 -17.19 -0.30
C GLU A 30 -5.16 -15.78 -0.15
N LEU A 31 -4.87 -15.11 0.96
CA LEU A 31 -5.31 -13.74 1.18
C LEU A 31 -4.76 -12.79 0.10
N CYS A 32 -3.49 -12.95 -0.29
CA CYS A 32 -2.93 -12.13 -1.36
C CYS A 32 -3.59 -12.37 -2.72
N ARG A 33 -3.93 -13.61 -3.07
CA ARG A 33 -4.72 -13.92 -4.28
C ARG A 33 -6.09 -13.27 -4.25
N GLN A 34 -6.78 -13.37 -3.12
CA GLN A 34 -8.08 -12.76 -2.94
C GLN A 34 -7.99 -11.22 -3.06
N PHE A 35 -7.06 -10.61 -2.34
CA PHE A 35 -6.88 -9.15 -2.32
C PHE A 35 -6.42 -8.60 -3.68
N TYR A 36 -5.66 -9.38 -4.46
CA TYR A 36 -5.33 -9.00 -5.83
C TYR A 36 -6.60 -8.89 -6.68
N THR A 37 -7.52 -9.86 -6.57
CA THR A 37 -8.80 -9.85 -7.30
C THR A 37 -9.68 -8.66 -6.90
N MET A 38 -9.54 -8.19 -5.65
CA MET A 38 -10.21 -6.99 -5.15
C MET A 38 -9.52 -5.67 -5.54
N GLY A 39 -8.36 -5.73 -6.20
CA GLY A 39 -7.57 -4.55 -6.59
C GLY A 39 -6.76 -3.92 -5.45
N TRP A 40 -6.59 -4.60 -4.32
CA TRP A 40 -5.92 -4.05 -3.12
C TRP A 40 -4.41 -4.21 -3.14
N VAL A 41 -3.89 -5.21 -3.86
CA VAL A 41 -2.46 -5.56 -3.89
C VAL A 41 -1.97 -5.79 -5.33
N SER A 42 -2.50 -5.02 -6.27
CA SER A 42 -2.10 -5.03 -7.68
C SER A 42 -0.67 -4.50 -7.88
N GLY A 43 -0.08 -4.80 -9.05
CA GLY A 43 1.22 -4.26 -9.48
C GLY A 43 2.42 -4.60 -8.58
N THR A 44 2.30 -5.61 -7.71
CA THR A 44 3.27 -5.97 -6.65
C THR A 44 3.20 -5.09 -5.39
N GLY A 45 2.35 -4.06 -5.39
CA GLY A 45 2.00 -3.23 -4.24
C GLY A 45 1.30 -4.00 -3.12
N GLY A 46 1.27 -3.38 -1.94
CA GLY A 46 0.68 -3.97 -0.74
C GLY A 46 1.40 -5.20 -0.18
N SER A 47 0.92 -5.67 0.97
CA SER A 47 1.49 -6.84 1.67
C SER A 47 0.54 -7.36 2.75
N VAL A 48 0.63 -8.66 3.06
CA VAL A 48 -0.08 -9.28 4.18
C VAL A 48 0.94 -9.86 5.15
N THR A 49 0.76 -9.56 6.43
CA THR A 49 1.57 -10.08 7.53
C THR A 49 0.65 -10.70 8.58
N VAL A 50 0.93 -11.92 9.00
CA VAL A 50 0.12 -12.68 9.96
C VAL A 50 1.02 -13.29 11.03
N LYS A 51 0.65 -13.13 12.30
CA LYS A 51 1.26 -13.85 13.41
C LYS A 51 0.72 -15.29 13.42
N VAL A 52 1.62 -16.26 13.51
CA VAL A 52 1.31 -17.70 13.47
C VAL A 52 0.44 -18.05 14.67
N HIS A 53 -0.75 -18.59 14.41
CA HIS A 53 -1.67 -19.02 15.45
C HIS A 53 -1.28 -20.41 15.96
N ASP A 54 -0.53 -20.45 17.06
CA ASP A 54 -0.14 -21.67 17.75
C ASP A 54 -0.46 -21.54 19.25
N ASP A 55 -1.46 -22.27 19.73
CA ASP A 55 -1.92 -22.22 21.13
C ASP A 55 -0.86 -22.74 22.12
N SER A 56 0.14 -23.49 21.64
CA SER A 56 1.25 -23.96 22.47
C SER A 56 2.32 -22.90 22.72
N VAL A 57 2.29 -21.78 21.98
CA VAL A 57 3.26 -20.69 22.05
C VAL A 57 2.56 -19.39 22.49
N PRO A 58 3.00 -18.72 23.58
CA PRO A 58 2.44 -17.44 23.97
C PRO A 58 2.49 -16.42 22.82
N ARG A 59 1.39 -15.68 22.61
CA ARG A 59 1.24 -14.69 21.53
C ARG A 59 2.41 -13.70 21.36
N PRO A 60 3.07 -13.21 22.42
CA PRO A 60 4.25 -12.36 22.26
C PRO A 60 5.44 -13.05 21.58
N HIS A 61 5.53 -14.38 21.65
CA HIS A 61 6.64 -15.18 21.10
C HIS A 61 6.27 -15.95 19.83
N GLN A 62 5.03 -15.81 19.35
CA GLN A 62 4.61 -16.44 18.09
C GLN A 62 5.36 -15.82 16.91
N LEU A 63 5.73 -16.68 15.95
CA LEU A 63 6.39 -16.27 14.73
C LEU A 63 5.48 -15.41 13.85
N ILE A 64 6.07 -14.69 12.92
CA ILE A 64 5.37 -13.83 11.98
C ILE A 64 5.63 -14.36 10.57
N VAL A 65 4.58 -14.54 9.79
CA VAL A 65 4.65 -14.87 8.37
C VAL A 65 4.32 -13.63 7.56
N MET A 66 5.17 -13.30 6.58
CA MET A 66 5.05 -12.08 5.79
C MET A 66 5.19 -12.37 4.30
N SER A 67 4.30 -11.76 3.50
CA SER A 67 4.39 -11.80 2.04
C SER A 67 5.58 -10.99 1.53
N PRO A 68 6.35 -11.49 0.54
CA PRO A 68 7.42 -10.75 -0.12
C PRO A 68 6.94 -9.47 -0.82
N SER A 69 7.80 -8.44 -0.79
CA SER A 69 7.62 -7.22 -1.59
C SER A 69 8.17 -7.41 -3.01
N GLY A 70 7.62 -6.66 -3.98
CA GLY A 70 8.12 -6.67 -5.37
C GLY A 70 7.81 -7.94 -6.18
N VAL A 71 6.94 -8.83 -5.69
CA VAL A 71 6.47 -10.00 -6.43
C VAL A 71 4.97 -9.93 -6.73
N GLN A 72 4.57 -10.62 -7.80
CA GLN A 72 3.18 -10.83 -8.22
C GLN A 72 2.39 -11.56 -7.13
N LYS A 73 1.50 -10.82 -6.46
CA LYS A 73 0.83 -11.25 -5.23
C LYS A 73 -0.15 -12.40 -5.46
N GLU A 74 -0.74 -12.45 -6.64
CA GLU A 74 -1.67 -13.46 -7.11
C GLU A 74 -1.01 -14.80 -7.50
N ARG A 75 0.32 -14.83 -7.62
CA ARG A 75 1.07 -16.04 -7.99
C ARG A 75 1.87 -16.64 -6.84
N MET A 76 1.79 -16.03 -5.67
CA MET A 76 2.56 -16.48 -4.51
C MET A 76 2.12 -17.86 -4.05
N VAL A 77 3.10 -18.69 -3.71
CA VAL A 77 2.92 -19.98 -3.06
C VAL A 77 3.45 -19.91 -1.62
N PRO A 78 3.08 -20.86 -0.73
CA PRO A 78 3.52 -20.84 0.67
C PRO A 78 5.05 -20.73 0.84
N GLU A 79 5.81 -21.32 -0.08
CA GLU A 79 7.27 -21.33 -0.09
C GLU A 79 7.89 -19.96 -0.38
N ASP A 80 7.10 -19.02 -0.89
CA ASP A 80 7.53 -17.64 -1.17
C ASP A 80 7.51 -16.74 0.08
N MET A 81 6.99 -17.23 1.21
CA MET A 81 6.79 -16.43 2.42
C MET A 81 8.04 -16.33 3.30
N TYR A 82 8.27 -15.15 3.86
CA TYR A 82 9.24 -14.96 4.94
C TYR A 82 8.64 -15.45 6.26
N VAL A 83 9.50 -15.98 7.13
CA VAL A 83 9.16 -16.24 8.54
C VAL A 83 10.11 -15.45 9.43
N LEU A 84 9.55 -14.70 10.35
CA LEU A 84 10.26 -13.80 11.25
C LEU A 84 9.99 -14.18 12.71
N SER A 85 10.93 -13.85 13.58
CA SER A 85 10.72 -13.88 15.03
C SER A 85 9.71 -12.82 15.47
N SER A 86 9.25 -12.90 16.72
CA SER A 86 8.41 -11.87 17.33
C SER A 86 9.04 -10.48 17.34
N ASP A 87 10.37 -10.42 17.38
CA ASP A 87 11.16 -9.18 17.38
C ASP A 87 11.48 -8.69 15.96
N GLY A 88 10.98 -9.38 14.93
CA GLY A 88 11.15 -8.98 13.55
C GLY A 88 12.44 -9.45 12.88
N PHE A 89 13.22 -10.34 13.49
CA PHE A 89 14.38 -10.93 12.83
C PHE A 89 13.94 -12.01 11.83
N ILE A 90 14.50 -11.98 10.63
CA ILE A 90 14.21 -13.00 9.61
C ILE A 90 14.82 -14.34 10.05
N LEU A 91 13.97 -15.36 10.21
CA LEU A 91 14.37 -16.73 10.55
C LEU A 91 14.36 -17.67 9.34
N SER A 92 13.49 -17.41 8.36
CA SER A 92 13.41 -18.15 7.10
C SER A 92 13.15 -17.19 5.96
N THR A 93 13.95 -17.30 4.90
CA THR A 93 13.75 -16.62 3.63
C THR A 93 13.21 -17.60 2.59
N PRO A 94 12.40 -17.15 1.62
CA PRO A 94 12.05 -17.96 0.46
C PRO A 94 13.28 -18.32 -0.36
N THR A 95 13.22 -19.45 -1.08
CA THR A 95 14.27 -19.83 -2.03
C THR A 95 14.31 -18.79 -3.15
N PRO A 96 15.48 -18.23 -3.49
CA PRO A 96 15.56 -17.22 -4.53
C PRO A 96 15.14 -17.80 -5.89
N LYS A 97 14.00 -17.35 -6.42
CA LYS A 97 13.64 -17.48 -7.82
C LYS A 97 14.47 -16.45 -8.65
N PRO A 98 14.70 -16.69 -9.94
CA PRO A 98 15.33 -15.67 -10.79
C PRO A 98 14.39 -14.44 -10.90
N TYR A 99 14.94 -13.23 -10.74
CA TYR A 99 14.30 -11.90 -10.83
C TYR A 99 13.49 -11.41 -9.59
N PRO A 100 13.43 -10.07 -9.35
CA PRO A 100 14.12 -9.45 -8.22
C PRO A 100 13.43 -9.65 -6.87
N TYR A 101 14.21 -10.10 -5.89
CA TYR A 101 13.80 -10.18 -4.48
C TYR A 101 14.20 -8.91 -3.74
N LYS A 102 13.22 -8.22 -3.16
CA LYS A 102 13.46 -7.16 -2.18
C LYS A 102 13.20 -7.70 -0.78
N LEU A 103 14.13 -7.43 0.14
CA LEU A 103 13.96 -7.73 1.56
C LEU A 103 12.70 -7.02 2.09
N PRO A 104 11.90 -7.68 2.93
CA PRO A 104 10.76 -7.03 3.57
C PRO A 104 11.25 -5.98 4.57
N ASN A 105 10.62 -4.80 4.56
CA ASN A 105 10.75 -3.89 5.70
C ASN A 105 9.89 -4.44 6.84
N VAL A 106 10.56 -4.75 7.95
CA VAL A 106 9.90 -5.23 9.15
C VAL A 106 9.45 -4.01 9.96
N TYR A 107 8.15 -3.84 10.09
CA TYR A 107 7.58 -2.81 10.94
C TYR A 107 7.56 -3.31 12.39
N GLU A 108 8.00 -2.50 13.34
CA GLU A 108 7.67 -2.72 14.77
C GLU A 108 6.15 -2.64 14.91
N MET A 109 5.50 -3.80 14.95
CA MET A 109 4.05 -3.89 14.96
C MET A 109 3.50 -3.84 16.38
N CYS A 110 2.47 -3.03 16.56
CA CYS A 110 1.62 -2.89 17.75
C CYS A 110 0.95 -4.22 18.17
N ASN A 111 1.68 -5.23 18.65
CA ASN A 111 1.18 -6.55 19.10
C ASN A 111 0.00 -7.15 18.30
N ALA A 112 -0.08 -6.84 17.00
CA ALA A 112 -1.19 -7.21 16.16
C ALA A 112 -1.10 -8.69 15.78
N GLY A 113 -2.25 -9.33 15.57
CA GLY A 113 -2.30 -10.69 15.02
C GLY A 113 -2.18 -10.72 13.51
N ALA A 114 -2.57 -9.64 12.83
CA ALA A 114 -2.33 -9.46 11.39
C ALA A 114 -2.30 -7.99 10.98
N VAL A 115 -1.58 -7.70 9.90
CA VAL A 115 -1.54 -6.41 9.20
C VAL A 115 -1.78 -6.64 7.72
N ILE A 116 -2.64 -5.82 7.15
CA ILE A 116 -2.92 -5.73 5.71
C ILE A 116 -2.48 -4.35 5.25
N HIS A 117 -1.59 -4.32 4.28
CA HIS A 117 -1.24 -3.12 3.55
C HIS A 117 -1.88 -3.19 2.17
N SER A 118 -2.75 -2.22 1.88
CA SER A 118 -3.50 -2.12 0.63
C SER A 118 -3.15 -0.84 -0.11
N HIS A 119 -3.09 -0.95 -1.43
CA HIS A 119 -2.88 0.09 -2.44
C HIS A 119 -4.14 0.30 -3.28
N GLY A 120 -5.31 -0.11 -2.77
CA GLY A 120 -6.58 0.08 -3.49
C GLY A 120 -6.80 1.55 -3.89
N MET A 121 -7.34 1.77 -5.09
CA MET A 121 -7.46 3.10 -5.68
C MET A 121 -8.28 4.04 -4.80
N GLU A 122 -9.38 3.55 -4.22
CA GLU A 122 -10.21 4.28 -3.26
C GLU A 122 -9.45 4.69 -2.00
N SER A 123 -8.56 3.83 -1.48
CA SER A 123 -7.69 4.17 -0.35
C SER A 123 -6.70 5.29 -0.68
N CYS A 124 -6.27 5.42 -1.93
CA CYS A 124 -5.46 6.55 -2.39
C CYS A 124 -6.32 7.82 -2.57
N LEU A 125 -7.41 7.71 -3.34
CA LEU A 125 -8.28 8.83 -3.69
C LEU A 125 -8.91 9.51 -2.47
N VAL A 126 -9.33 8.74 -1.46
CA VAL A 126 -9.96 9.30 -0.25
C VAL A 126 -9.01 10.26 0.48
N THR A 127 -7.69 10.04 0.40
CA THR A 127 -6.68 10.91 1.03
C THR A 127 -6.54 12.27 0.33
N MET A 128 -7.07 12.38 -0.89
CA MET A 128 -6.99 13.57 -1.73
C MET A 128 -8.27 14.43 -1.68
N ILE A 129 -9.39 13.87 -1.22
CA ILE A 129 -10.69 14.58 -1.17
C ILE A 129 -10.62 15.85 -0.31
N ASN A 130 -9.80 15.84 0.74
CA ASN A 130 -9.55 17.03 1.56
C ASN A 130 -8.03 17.32 1.68
N PRO A 131 -7.49 18.21 0.83
CA PRO A 131 -6.06 18.51 0.79
C PRO A 131 -5.55 19.24 2.04
N PHE A 132 -6.45 19.81 2.85
CA PHE A 132 -6.11 20.61 4.04
C PHE A 132 -5.98 19.79 5.32
N LEU A 133 -6.33 18.49 5.30
CA LEU A 133 -6.12 17.63 6.46
C LEU A 133 -4.62 17.51 6.73
N LYS A 134 -4.21 17.79 7.97
CA LYS A 134 -2.81 17.66 8.41
C LYS A 134 -2.48 16.20 8.72
N GLU A 135 -1.19 15.88 8.71
CA GLU A 135 -0.65 14.55 8.99
C GLU A 135 -1.15 13.97 10.32
N PHE A 136 -1.41 12.66 10.30
CA PHE A 136 -1.85 11.87 11.44
C PHE A 136 -0.68 11.39 12.29
N GLN A 137 -0.81 11.43 13.62
CA GLN A 137 0.10 10.75 14.55
C GLN A 137 -0.64 9.63 15.28
N ILE A 138 -0.13 8.39 15.19
CA ILE A 138 -0.70 7.18 15.82
C ILE A 138 -0.98 7.39 17.32
N ARG A 139 -0.15 8.18 18.02
CA ARG A 139 -0.29 8.47 19.46
C ARG A 139 -1.58 9.21 19.83
N ALA A 140 -2.17 9.97 18.91
CA ALA A 140 -3.37 10.75 19.17
C ALA A 140 -4.66 9.90 19.14
N TYR A 141 -4.62 8.71 18.54
CA TYR A 141 -5.79 7.84 18.34
C TYR A 141 -5.45 6.39 18.68
N SER A 142 -5.22 6.12 19.97
CA SER A 142 -4.77 4.81 20.47
C SER A 142 -5.71 3.63 20.19
N LYS A 143 -6.97 3.90 19.80
CA LYS A 143 -7.96 2.89 19.43
C LYS A 143 -8.09 2.68 17.92
N THR A 144 -7.36 3.45 17.10
CA THR A 144 -7.43 3.25 15.64
C THR A 144 -6.84 1.89 15.27
N THR A 145 -7.38 1.33 14.20
CA THR A 145 -6.95 0.06 13.62
C THR A 145 -6.49 0.21 12.17
N ALA A 146 -6.45 1.46 11.69
CA ALA A 146 -5.94 1.78 10.38
C ALA A 146 -5.17 3.10 10.38
N VAL A 147 -4.20 3.20 9.47
CA VAL A 147 -3.54 4.44 9.07
C VAL A 147 -3.64 4.57 7.56
N LEU A 148 -4.24 5.66 7.11
CA LEU A 148 -4.16 6.10 5.73
C LEU A 148 -2.84 6.83 5.50
N VAL A 149 -2.20 6.51 4.39
CA VAL A 149 -0.96 7.09 3.94
C VAL A 149 -1.27 7.84 2.65
N ARG A 150 -1.16 9.18 2.71
CA ARG A 150 -1.53 10.07 1.61
C ARG A 150 -0.80 9.69 0.32
N ASN A 151 -1.56 9.64 -0.79
CA ASN A 151 -1.07 9.30 -2.13
C ASN A 151 -0.38 7.93 -2.22
N HIS A 152 -0.74 6.99 -1.34
CA HIS A 152 -0.11 5.66 -1.29
C HIS A 152 -1.12 4.55 -1.01
N GLY A 153 -1.83 4.63 0.11
CA GLY A 153 -2.83 3.62 0.45
C GLY A 153 -3.09 3.54 1.94
N VAL A 154 -3.31 2.34 2.46
CA VAL A 154 -3.73 2.13 3.85
C VAL A 154 -3.01 0.95 4.49
N TYR A 155 -2.73 1.07 5.79
CA TYR A 155 -2.36 -0.05 6.66
C TYR A 155 -3.49 -0.31 7.63
N ILE A 156 -3.97 -1.54 7.72
CA ILE A 156 -5.03 -1.98 8.62
C ILE A 156 -4.53 -3.14 9.46
N TRP A 157 -4.87 -3.18 10.74
CA TRP A 157 -4.46 -4.25 11.65
C TRP A 157 -5.59 -4.73 12.55
N GLY A 158 -5.41 -5.93 13.09
CA GLY A 158 -6.35 -6.54 14.01
C GLY A 158 -5.71 -7.62 14.88
N ASP A 159 -6.45 -8.09 15.87
CA ASP A 159 -6.01 -9.17 16.78
C ASP A 159 -5.88 -10.53 16.10
N SER A 160 -6.52 -10.69 14.95
CA SER A 160 -6.44 -11.87 14.09
C SER A 160 -6.54 -11.45 12.62
N TRP A 161 -6.13 -12.34 11.71
CA TRP A 161 -6.30 -12.12 10.28
C TRP A 161 -7.77 -11.89 9.90
N ILE A 162 -8.71 -12.54 10.58
CA ILE A 162 -10.16 -12.38 10.37
C ILE A 162 -10.54 -10.93 10.67
N SER A 163 -10.19 -10.45 11.86
CA SER A 163 -10.52 -9.09 12.27
C SER A 163 -9.85 -8.03 11.39
N ALA A 164 -8.59 -8.25 10.98
CA ALA A 164 -7.89 -7.33 10.08
C ALA A 164 -8.55 -7.29 8.70
N LYS A 165 -8.91 -8.46 8.15
CA LYS A 165 -9.61 -8.57 6.87
C LYS A 165 -10.99 -7.92 6.90
N THR A 166 -11.81 -8.24 7.90
CA THR A 166 -13.15 -7.65 8.03
C THR A 166 -13.07 -6.13 8.13
N GLN A 167 -12.12 -5.61 8.90
CA GLN A 167 -11.91 -4.17 8.99
C GLN A 167 -11.44 -3.58 7.66
N ALA A 168 -10.53 -4.26 6.94
CA ALA A 168 -10.10 -3.82 5.63
C ALA A 168 -11.28 -3.71 4.66
N GLU A 169 -12.15 -4.73 4.59
CA GLU A 169 -13.37 -4.71 3.78
C GLU A 169 -14.27 -3.52 4.16
N CYS A 170 -14.48 -3.27 5.45
CA CYS A 170 -15.25 -2.11 5.91
C CYS A 170 -14.61 -0.77 5.52
N TYR A 171 -13.29 -0.61 5.71
CA TYR A 171 -12.59 0.63 5.35
C TYR A 171 -12.65 0.90 3.86
N HIS A 172 -12.36 -0.10 3.02
CA HIS A 172 -12.46 -0.01 1.57
C HIS A 172 -13.88 0.38 1.14
N TYR A 173 -14.91 -0.24 1.70
CA TYR A 173 -16.31 0.13 1.45
C TYR A 173 -16.61 1.59 1.83
N LEU A 174 -16.14 2.04 3.01
CA LEU A 174 -16.36 3.41 3.48
C LEU A 174 -15.61 4.45 2.63
N PHE A 175 -14.42 4.13 2.14
CA PHE A 175 -13.67 4.99 1.22
C PHE A 175 -14.44 5.19 -0.09
N ASP A 176 -14.93 4.09 -0.69
CA ASP A 176 -15.78 4.15 -1.87
C ASP A 176 -17.06 4.95 -1.65
N ALA A 177 -17.72 4.75 -0.51
CA ALA A 177 -18.92 5.50 -0.15
C ALA A 177 -18.63 7.00 -0.02
N ALA A 178 -17.53 7.38 0.64
CA ALA A 178 -17.12 8.76 0.79
C ALA A 178 -16.79 9.42 -0.56
N ILE A 179 -16.09 8.71 -1.45
CA ILE A 179 -15.80 9.19 -2.81
C ILE A 179 -17.09 9.42 -3.59
N LYS A 180 -18.03 8.47 -3.55
CA LYS A 180 -19.32 8.58 -4.24
C LYS A 180 -20.18 9.72 -3.70
N LEU A 181 -20.25 9.89 -2.38
CA LEU A 181 -20.92 11.04 -1.75
C LEU A 181 -20.32 12.35 -2.24
N HIS A 182 -18.98 12.45 -2.26
CA HIS A 182 -18.29 13.62 -2.76
C HIS A 182 -18.61 13.91 -4.24
N GLN A 183 -18.61 12.89 -5.10
CA GLN A 183 -18.99 13.01 -6.52
C GLN A 183 -20.44 13.47 -6.71
N LEU A 184 -21.34 13.13 -5.79
CA LEU A 184 -22.74 13.57 -5.76
C LEU A 184 -22.91 14.97 -5.15
N GLY A 185 -21.83 15.63 -4.72
CA GLY A 185 -21.89 16.93 -4.05
C GLY A 185 -22.43 16.85 -2.62
N LEU A 186 -22.32 15.70 -1.96
CA LEU A 186 -22.76 15.46 -0.58
C LEU A 186 -21.57 15.36 0.39
N ASP A 187 -21.71 15.93 1.58
CA ASP A 187 -20.67 15.97 2.60
C ASP A 187 -20.52 14.62 3.30
N TRP A 188 -19.48 13.89 2.93
CA TRP A 188 -19.12 12.59 3.47
C TRP A 188 -18.70 12.62 4.95
N SER A 189 -18.36 13.79 5.50
CA SER A 189 -17.87 13.93 6.88
C SER A 189 -18.98 14.10 7.91
N THR A 190 -20.21 14.38 7.46
CA THR A 190 -21.37 14.61 8.34
C THR A 190 -22.35 13.44 8.30
N PRO A 191 -22.98 13.06 9.43
CA PRO A 191 -23.95 11.95 9.45
C PRO A 191 -25.20 12.17 8.58
N CYS A 192 -25.55 13.42 8.29
CA CYS A 192 -26.72 13.78 7.48
C CYS A 192 -26.40 13.90 5.99
N HIS A 193 -25.12 13.87 5.60
CA HIS A 193 -24.66 13.97 4.21
C HIS A 193 -25.31 15.13 3.44
N GLY A 194 -25.40 16.31 4.06
CA GLY A 194 -25.92 17.51 3.41
C GLY A 194 -25.07 17.96 2.22
N PRO A 195 -25.51 18.94 1.41
CA PRO A 195 -24.72 19.45 0.29
C PRO A 195 -23.33 19.94 0.73
N ILE A 196 -22.30 19.70 -0.09
CA ILE A 196 -20.95 20.23 0.16
C ILE A 196 -21.02 21.75 0.04
N HIS A 197 -20.85 22.44 1.17
CA HIS A 197 -20.70 23.88 1.19
C HIS A 197 -19.24 24.23 0.88
N ASN A 198 -18.98 24.69 -0.35
CA ASN A 198 -17.72 25.36 -0.66
C ASN A 198 -17.61 26.61 0.22
N PHE A 199 -16.81 26.54 1.28
CA PHE A 199 -16.41 27.69 2.07
C PHE A 199 -15.46 28.57 1.25
N ASN A 200 -15.98 29.24 0.22
CA ASN A 200 -15.40 30.47 -0.29
C ASN A 200 -16.08 31.61 0.47
N GLY A 201 -15.38 32.11 1.48
CA GLY A 201 -15.84 33.26 2.25
C GLY A 201 -16.02 34.49 1.37
N VAL A 202 -17.24 35.04 1.32
CA VAL A 202 -17.53 36.47 1.42
C VAL A 202 -18.94 36.59 2.03
N TRP A 203 -19.01 37.21 3.21
CA TRP A 203 -20.26 37.69 3.78
C TRP A 203 -20.61 39.00 3.07
N GLY A 204 -21.74 39.06 2.35
CA GLY A 204 -22.17 40.32 1.73
C GLY A 204 -23.33 40.22 0.75
N SER A 205 -24.54 40.45 1.29
CA SER A 205 -25.70 41.09 0.63
C SER A 205 -26.43 40.35 -0.51
N GLY A 206 -27.75 40.30 -0.35
CA GLY A 206 -28.68 39.54 -1.17
C GLY A 206 -28.83 40.00 -2.63
N GLY A 207 -29.43 39.12 -3.41
CA GLY A 207 -29.86 39.41 -4.77
C GLY A 207 -30.32 38.15 -5.49
N ASN A 208 -31.63 37.98 -5.64
CA ASN A 208 -32.23 37.02 -6.57
C ASN A 208 -31.71 37.28 -7.99
N LEU A 209 -31.22 36.24 -8.68
CA LEU A 209 -31.29 36.24 -10.15
C LEU A 209 -31.36 34.82 -10.71
N SER A 210 -32.54 34.47 -11.19
CA SER A 210 -32.78 33.39 -12.14
C SER A 210 -31.99 33.67 -13.43
N ARG A 211 -31.16 32.72 -13.87
CA ARG A 211 -30.62 32.78 -15.24
C ARG A 211 -30.44 31.39 -15.85
N SER A 212 -31.34 31.15 -16.80
CA SER A 212 -31.37 30.14 -17.85
C SER A 212 -29.98 29.70 -18.34
N PHE A 213 -29.82 28.38 -18.44
CA PHE A 213 -28.80 27.72 -19.23
C PHE A 213 -28.92 28.15 -20.70
N ARG A 214 -27.83 28.66 -21.27
CA ARG A 214 -27.61 28.67 -22.72
C ARG A 214 -26.38 27.82 -23.01
N THR A 215 -26.60 26.78 -23.81
CA THR A 215 -25.59 25.95 -24.46
C THR A 215 -24.80 26.82 -25.44
N GLY A 216 -23.55 27.13 -25.10
CA GLY A 216 -22.57 27.71 -26.01
C GLY A 216 -21.58 26.65 -26.41
N ALA A 217 -21.65 26.21 -27.68
CA ALA A 217 -20.60 25.43 -28.31
C ALA A 217 -19.34 26.31 -28.41
N PHE A 218 -18.25 25.88 -27.76
CA PHE A 218 -16.92 26.42 -28.02
C PHE A 218 -16.10 25.36 -28.75
N GLY A 219 -15.72 25.71 -29.98
CA GLY A 219 -14.88 24.91 -30.85
C GLY A 219 -13.52 24.65 -30.21
N LEU A 220 -13.03 23.44 -30.41
CA LEU A 220 -11.76 22.95 -29.91
C LEU A 220 -10.73 23.06 -31.04
N ASP A 221 -10.17 24.25 -31.28
CA ASP A 221 -8.91 24.38 -32.01
C ASP A 221 -7.77 24.05 -31.02
N TYR A 222 -7.44 22.76 -30.91
CA TYR A 222 -6.20 22.34 -30.26
C TYR A 222 -5.05 22.62 -31.23
N MET A 223 -4.30 23.68 -30.93
CA MET A 223 -2.95 23.86 -31.44
C MET A 223 -2.09 22.70 -30.92
N ILE A 224 -1.54 21.91 -31.83
CA ILE A 224 -0.60 20.82 -31.53
C ILE A 224 0.71 21.47 -31.08
N GLU A 225 0.98 21.46 -29.77
CA GLU A 225 2.31 21.74 -29.22
C GLU A 225 3.27 20.54 -29.43
N PRO A 226 4.59 20.77 -29.51
CA PRO A 226 5.57 19.78 -29.93
C PRO A 226 5.62 18.60 -28.94
N SER A 227 5.78 17.39 -29.49
CA SER A 227 5.85 16.10 -28.78
C SER A 227 6.55 16.17 -27.42
N GLN A 228 5.78 16.28 -26.34
CA GLN A 228 6.30 16.14 -24.99
C GLN A 228 6.66 14.67 -24.76
N HIS A 229 7.96 14.39 -24.64
CA HIS A 229 8.44 13.13 -24.09
C HIS A 229 8.18 13.15 -22.58
N CYS A 230 7.07 12.55 -22.14
CA CYS A 230 6.80 12.32 -20.72
C CYS A 230 7.57 11.08 -20.26
N ILE A 231 8.29 11.18 -19.16
CA ILE A 231 8.94 10.03 -18.51
C ILE A 231 8.14 9.72 -17.25
N LEU A 232 7.47 8.56 -17.24
CA LEU A 232 6.75 8.07 -16.07
C LEU A 232 7.74 7.32 -15.17
N LEU A 233 7.93 7.81 -13.95
CA LEU A 233 8.72 7.14 -12.93
C LEU A 233 7.79 6.35 -12.03
N ASP A 234 7.79 5.04 -12.22
CA ASP A 234 7.11 4.13 -11.32
C ASP A 234 7.98 3.84 -10.09
N ASN A 235 7.43 4.06 -8.90
CA ASN A 235 8.07 3.74 -7.62
C ASN A 235 7.46 2.47 -6.99
N GLU A 236 6.66 1.73 -7.75
CA GLU A 236 5.99 0.52 -7.27
C GLU A 236 7.01 -0.48 -6.69
N GLY A 237 6.67 -1.01 -5.52
CA GLY A 237 7.57 -1.90 -4.77
C GLY A 237 8.81 -1.24 -4.16
N THR A 238 8.93 0.10 -4.10
CA THR A 238 9.93 0.77 -3.23
C THR A 238 9.38 0.94 -1.83
N ALA A 239 9.88 0.16 -0.87
CA ALA A 239 9.55 0.30 0.54
C ALA A 239 10.40 1.42 1.17
N THR A 240 10.23 2.65 0.69
CA THR A 240 10.87 3.84 1.26
C THR A 240 9.82 4.73 1.93
N PRO A 241 10.12 5.35 3.09
CA PRO A 241 9.21 6.31 3.71
C PRO A 241 8.79 7.37 2.69
N ILE A 242 7.53 7.80 2.71
CA ILE A 242 7.06 8.84 1.78
C ILE A 242 7.93 10.09 1.87
N THR A 243 8.38 10.46 3.07
CA THR A 243 9.30 11.58 3.24
C THR A 243 10.63 11.40 2.52
N PHE A 244 11.14 10.17 2.42
CA PHE A 244 12.30 9.88 1.59
C PHE A 244 11.97 9.97 0.11
N ILE A 245 10.82 9.44 -0.32
CA ILE A 245 10.37 9.52 -1.70
C ILE A 245 10.22 10.99 -2.13
N THR A 246 9.51 11.80 -1.35
CA THR A 246 9.20 13.19 -1.68
C THR A 246 10.39 14.11 -1.49
N ASN A 247 11.21 13.91 -0.46
CA ASN A 247 12.27 14.86 -0.11
C ASN A 247 13.64 14.47 -0.67
N VAL A 248 13.81 13.23 -1.13
CA VAL A 248 15.11 12.71 -1.60
C VAL A 248 14.97 12.08 -2.97
N LEU A 249 14.15 11.03 -3.12
CA LEU A 249 14.11 10.22 -4.34
C LEU A 249 13.59 11.01 -5.55
N VAL A 250 12.46 11.71 -5.40
CA VAL A 250 11.87 12.51 -6.49
C VAL A 250 12.78 13.68 -6.89
N PRO A 251 13.29 14.52 -5.96
CA PRO A 251 14.26 15.55 -6.30
C PRO A 251 15.51 14.98 -7.00
N TYR A 252 16.08 13.90 -6.46
CA TYR A 252 17.24 13.25 -7.06
C TYR A 252 16.94 12.74 -8.48
N ALA A 253 15.80 12.10 -8.70
CA ALA A 253 15.41 11.61 -10.01
C ALA A 253 15.23 12.77 -10.99
N ILE A 254 14.56 13.86 -10.61
CA ILE A 254 14.40 15.06 -11.45
C ILE A 254 15.78 15.59 -11.88
N ASP A 255 16.74 15.67 -10.96
CA ASP A 255 18.05 16.28 -11.21
C ASP A 255 18.99 15.39 -12.05
N ASN A 256 18.79 14.07 -12.03
CA ASN A 256 19.75 13.10 -12.58
C ASN A 256 19.22 12.24 -13.72
N LEU A 257 17.90 12.02 -13.81
CA LEU A 257 17.30 11.09 -14.77
C LEU A 257 17.59 11.48 -16.22
N GLY A 258 17.48 12.77 -16.56
CA GLY A 258 17.75 13.22 -17.93
C GLY A 258 19.20 12.96 -18.37
N LYS A 259 20.17 13.17 -17.46
CA LYS A 259 21.59 12.89 -17.74
C LYS A 259 21.86 11.39 -17.82
N HIS A 260 21.25 10.63 -16.93
CA HIS A 260 21.38 9.17 -16.91
C HIS A 260 20.85 8.57 -18.20
N LEU A 261 19.61 8.89 -18.58
CA LEU A 261 19.00 8.41 -19.82
C LEU A 261 19.80 8.87 -21.04
N ALA A 262 20.24 10.13 -21.12
CA ALA A 262 21.06 10.57 -22.25
C ALA A 262 22.39 9.81 -22.37
N ALA A 263 22.95 9.34 -21.26
CA ALA A 263 24.20 8.58 -21.24
C ALA A 263 24.00 7.09 -21.52
N THR A 264 22.86 6.52 -21.12
CA THR A 264 22.60 5.08 -21.21
C THR A 264 21.60 4.71 -22.30
N TYR A 265 20.95 5.67 -22.97
CA TYR A 265 19.85 5.40 -23.92
C TYR A 265 20.24 4.34 -24.94
N ASP A 266 21.38 4.52 -25.62
CA ASP A 266 21.83 3.61 -26.68
C ASP A 266 22.54 2.35 -26.15
N SER A 267 22.60 2.16 -24.82
CA SER A 267 23.16 0.95 -24.23
C SER A 267 22.25 -0.26 -24.48
N GLU A 268 22.87 -1.43 -24.63
CA GLU A 268 22.17 -2.69 -24.86
C GLU A 268 21.15 -2.97 -23.74
N GLU A 269 21.55 -2.79 -22.48
CA GLU A 269 20.69 -2.95 -21.30
C GLU A 269 19.46 -2.02 -21.33
N THR A 270 19.65 -0.71 -21.58
CA THR A 270 18.52 0.24 -21.63
C THR A 270 17.60 -0.02 -22.81
N GLN A 271 18.13 -0.45 -23.96
CA GLN A 271 17.30 -0.81 -25.12
C GLN A 271 16.51 -2.10 -24.90
N GLU A 272 17.08 -3.10 -24.22
CA GLU A 272 16.35 -4.30 -23.78
C GLU A 272 15.17 -3.94 -22.87
N ASP A 273 15.39 -3.10 -21.86
CA ASP A 273 14.34 -2.62 -20.95
C ASP A 273 13.23 -1.85 -21.68
N ILE A 274 13.59 -0.97 -22.62
CA ILE A 274 12.61 -0.23 -23.44
C ILE A 274 11.76 -1.18 -24.28
N ASN A 275 12.38 -2.22 -24.87
CA ASN A 275 11.65 -3.21 -25.66
C ASN A 275 10.70 -4.04 -24.81
N LEU A 276 11.11 -4.42 -23.59
CA LEU A 276 10.25 -5.09 -22.62
C LEU A 276 9.05 -4.21 -22.24
N LEU A 277 9.27 -2.94 -21.91
CA LEU A 277 8.20 -1.99 -21.57
C LEU A 277 7.21 -1.78 -22.72
N ARG A 278 7.68 -1.74 -23.97
CA ARG A 278 6.82 -1.64 -25.16
C ARG A 278 6.01 -2.90 -25.46
N SER A 279 6.41 -4.04 -24.91
CA SER A 279 5.76 -5.33 -25.12
C SER A 279 4.65 -5.65 -24.12
N GLN A 280 4.49 -4.82 -23.08
CA GLN A 280 3.40 -4.88 -22.09
C GLN A 280 2.14 -4.19 -22.63
#